data_AF-A0A8T2QPM0-F1
#
_entry.id   AF-A0A8T2QPM0-F1
#
_cell.length_a   1.000
_cell.length_b   1.000
_cell.length_c   1.000
_cell.angle_alpha   90.00
_cell.angle_beta   90.00
_cell.angle_gamma   90.00
#
_symmetry.space_group_name_H-M   'P 1'
#
loop_
_entity.id
_entity.type
_entity.pdbx_description
1 polymer ?
#
loop_
_entity_poly.entity_id
_entity_poly.type
_entity_poly.pdbx_seq_one_letter_code
_entity_poly.pdbx_strand_id
1 'polypeptide(L)' 'MASEEGATMTPYVPITTSAVLMTASKHITQSCRTQNKAFLDCKRADPDPEKCLVKGLDVTRCTLSLLRQ' A
#
# COMPACT_ATOMS: atom_id res chain seq x y z
N MET A 1 -17.81 1.80 30.43
CA MET A 1 -18.85 1.83 29.38
C MET A 1 -18.21 1.27 28.13
N ALA A 2 -18.52 0.00 27.86
CA ALA A 2 -18.09 -0.71 26.66
C ALA A 2 -19.10 -0.39 25.55
N SER A 3 -18.60 -0.07 24.37
CA SER A 3 -19.38 -0.08 23.14
C SER A 3 -18.58 -0.87 22.12
N GLU A 4 -18.90 -2.15 22.03
CA GLU A 4 -18.61 -3.02 20.89
C GLU A 4 -19.59 -2.63 19.77
N GLU A 5 -19.07 -2.04 18.69
CA GLU A 5 -19.80 -1.82 17.44
C GLU A 5 -19.21 -2.75 16.38
N GLY A 6 -20.09 -3.44 15.66
CA GLY A 6 -19.82 -4.64 14.88
C GLY A 6 -18.60 -4.57 13.95
N ALA A 7 -17.63 -5.44 14.25
CA ALA A 7 -16.53 -5.76 13.35
C ALA A 7 -17.07 -6.57 12.16
N THR A 8 -17.56 -5.86 11.14
CA THR A 8 -17.53 -6.40 9.77
C THR A 8 -16.11 -6.88 9.49
N MET A 9 -15.98 -8.09 8.96
CA MET A 9 -14.70 -8.71 8.62
C MET A 9 -13.99 -7.90 7.54
N THR A 10 -13.32 -6.84 7.95
CA THR A 10 -12.27 -6.21 7.17
C THR A 10 -11.17 -7.27 7.05
N PRO A 11 -10.71 -7.63 5.84
CA PRO A 11 -9.55 -8.50 5.72
C PRO A 11 -8.42 -7.82 6.49
N TYR A 12 -7.90 -8.48 7.52
CA TYR A 12 -6.84 -7.97 8.39
C TYR A 12 -5.72 -7.36 7.54
N VAL A 13 -5.72 -6.03 7.42
CA VAL A 13 -4.61 -5.28 6.86
C VAL A 13 -3.61 -5.22 8.01
N PRO A 14 -2.45 -5.89 7.90
CA PRO A 14 -1.48 -5.87 8.99
C PRO A 14 -1.15 -4.41 9.28
N ILE A 15 -1.29 -4.02 10.54
CA ILE A 15 -0.95 -2.67 10.99
C ILE A 15 0.56 -2.55 10.92
N THR A 16 1.08 -2.09 9.78
CA THR A 16 2.50 -1.82 9.60
C THR A 16 2.80 -0.46 10.21
N THR A 17 3.65 -0.43 11.24
CA THR A 17 4.09 0.84 11.82
C THR A 17 4.99 1.59 10.84
N SER A 18 5.08 2.91 11.00
CA SER A 18 5.99 3.74 10.21
C SER A 18 7.44 3.25 10.29
N ALA A 19 7.88 2.75 11.46
CA ALA A 19 9.20 2.18 11.65
C ALA A 19 9.46 0.96 10.74
N VAL A 20 8.50 0.04 10.61
CA VAL A 20 8.61 -1.13 9.72
C VAL A 20 8.73 -0.69 8.26
N LEU A 21 7.89 0.25 7.83
CA LEU A 21 7.92 0.79 6.47
C LEU A 21 9.26 1.48 6.15
N MET A 22 9.80 2.27 7.09
CA MET A 22 11.08 2.96 6.91
C MET A 22 12.24 1.98 6.80
N THR A 23 12.31 0.97 7.66
CA THR A 23 13.34 -0.07 7.60
C THR A 23 13.25 -0.90 6.31
N ALA A 24 12.04 -1.23 5.87
CA ALA A 24 11.80 -2.00 4.65
C ALA A 24 11.90 -1.18 3.35
N SER A 25 12.04 0.15 3.42
CA SER A 25 11.95 1.06 2.28
C SER A 25 12.84 0.68 1.08
N LYS A 26 14.09 0.28 1.35
CA LYS A 26 15.02 -0.19 0.29
C LYS A 26 14.53 -1.47 -0.38
N HIS A 27 14.05 -2.42 0.41
CA HIS A 27 13.51 -3.69 -0.10
C HIS A 27 12.20 -3.47 -0.88
N ILE A 28 11.32 -2.58 -0.40
CA ILE A 28 10.09 -2.18 -1.10
C ILE A 28 10.43 -1.52 -2.44
N THR A 29 11.42 -0.62 -2.47
CA THR A 29 11.84 0.07 -3.68
C THR A 29 12.36 -0.91 -4.73
N GLN A 30 13.15 -1.91 -4.33
CA GLN A 30 13.70 -2.91 -5.23
C GLN A 30 12.65 -3.92 -5.70
N SER A 31 11.84 -4.45 -4.77
CA SER A 31 10.91 -5.56 -5.03
C SER A 31 9.61 -5.11 -5.69
N CYS A 32 9.13 -3.90 -5.39
CA CYS A 32 7.90 -3.33 -5.93
C CYS A 32 8.16 -2.21 -6.95
N ARG A 33 9.35 -2.22 -7.58
CA ARG A 33 9.81 -1.16 -8.49
C ARG A 33 8.82 -0.90 -9.63
N THR A 34 8.29 -1.97 -10.24
CA THR A 34 7.41 -1.89 -11.41
C THR A 34 6.09 -1.20 -11.07
N GLN A 35 5.44 -1.61 -9.98
CA GLN A 35 4.18 -1.04 -9.50
C GLN A 35 4.38 0.42 -9.09
N ASN A 36 5.45 0.71 -8.33
CA ASN A 36 5.79 2.07 -7.91
C ASN A 36 6.02 2.99 -9.10
N LYS A 37 6.77 2.55 -10.11
CA LYS A 37 7.01 3.33 -11.33
C LYS A 37 5.71 3.59 -12.09
N ALA A 38 4.86 2.57 -12.28
CA ALA A 38 3.59 2.72 -12.98
C ALA A 38 2.63 3.72 -12.28
N PHE A 39 2.61 3.72 -10.94
CA PHE A 39 1.84 4.69 -10.16
C PHE A 39 2.41 6.11 -10.28
N LEU A 40 3.73 6.27 -10.18
CA LEU A 40 4.39 7.58 -10.31
C LEU A 40 4.26 8.16 -11.71
N ASP A 41 4.40 7.34 -12.75
CA ASP A 41 4.21 7.76 -14.14
C ASP A 41 2.74 8.17 -14.39
N CYS A 42 1.77 7.45 -13.81
CA CYS A 42 0.36 7.85 -13.84
C CYS A 42 0.12 9.22 -13.21
N LYS A 43 0.63 9.41 -11.99
CA LYS A 43 0.48 10.66 -11.23
C LYS A 43 1.16 11.86 -11.92
N ARG A 44 2.22 11.61 -12.69
CA ARG A 44 2.90 12.63 -13.49
C ARG A 44 2.13 13.00 -14.75
N ALA A 45 1.42 12.04 -15.35
CA ALA A 45 0.66 12.25 -16.57
C ALA A 45 -0.68 12.95 -16.30
N ASP A 46 -1.34 12.63 -15.19
CA ASP A 46 -2.64 13.20 -14.82
C ASP A 46 -2.66 13.56 -13.33
N PRO A 47 -2.97 14.83 -12.97
CA PRO A 47 -3.04 15.25 -11.57
C PRO A 47 -4.26 14.70 -10.83
N ASP A 48 -5.26 14.16 -11.54
CA ASP A 48 -6.44 13.54 -10.92
C ASP A 48 -6.08 12.20 -10.24
N PRO A 49 -6.14 12.12 -8.89
CA PRO A 49 -5.76 10.92 -8.16
C PRO A 49 -6.69 9.73 -8.43
N GLU A 50 -7.95 9.96 -8.82
CA GLU A 50 -8.93 8.88 -9.02
C GLU A 50 -8.53 7.96 -10.19
N LYS A 51 -7.91 8.53 -11.22
CA LYS A 51 -7.43 7.80 -12.40
C LYS A 51 -6.26 6.87 -12.11
N CYS A 52 -5.56 7.09 -10.99
CA CYS A 52 -4.38 6.30 -10.61
C CYS A 52 -4.65 5.30 -9.48
N LEU A 53 -5.89 5.21 -8.96
CA LEU A 53 -6.25 4.34 -7.84
C LEU A 53 -5.89 2.88 -8.07
N VAL A 54 -6.15 2.35 -9.26
CA VAL A 54 -5.81 0.95 -9.61
C VAL A 54 -4.31 0.69 -9.46
N LYS A 55 -3.47 1.59 -9.98
CA LYS A 55 -2.00 1.47 -9.84
C LYS A 55 -1.57 1.63 -8.37
N GLY A 56 -2.25 2.48 -7.61
CA GLY A 56 -2.03 2.62 -6.17
C GLY A 56 -2.33 1.34 -5.39
N LEU A 57 -3.44 0.67 -5.72
CA LEU A 57 -3.79 -0.63 -5.12
C LEU A 57 -2.73 -1.69 -5.43
N ASP A 58 -2.15 -1.69 -6.62
CA ASP A 58 -1.08 -2.63 -6.97
C ASP A 58 0.20 -2.39 -6.17
N VAL A 59 0.55 -1.13 -5.91
CA VAL A 59 1.65 -0.77 -5.00
C VAL A 59 1.38 -1.29 -3.58
N THR A 60 0.18 -1.07 -3.05
CA THR A 60 -0.21 -1.55 -1.72
C THR A 60 -0.19 -3.07 -1.65
N ARG A 61 -0.73 -3.77 -2.66
CA ARG A 61 -0.69 -5.24 -2.74
C ARG A 61 0.73 -5.78 -2.74
N CYS A 62 1.61 -5.21 -3.56
CA CYS A 62 3.01 -5.63 -3.60
C CYS A 62 3.70 -5.43 -2.26
N THR A 63 3.52 -4.25 -1.65
CA THR A 63 4.13 -3.91 -0.34
C THR A 63 3.65 -4.86 0.75
N LEU A 64 2.34 -5.09 0.85
CA LEU A 64 1.77 -6.02 1.84
C LEU A 64 2.16 -7.48 1.60
N SER A 65 2.43 -7.87 0.35
CA SER A 65 2.91 -9.22 0.02
C SER A 65 4.38 -9.37 0.41
N LEU A 66 5.19 -8.32 0.25
CA LEU A 66 6.59 -8.31 0.69
C LEU A 66 6.72 -8.37 2.22
N LEU A 67 5.87 -7.66 2.95
CA LEU A 67 5.90 -7.62 4.41
C LEU A 67 5.30 -8.87 5.09
N ARG A 68 4.71 -9.78 4.31
CA ARG A 68 4.18 -11.07 4.78
C ARG A 68 5.13 -12.25 4.57
N GLN A 69 6.24 -12.05 3.85
CA GLN A 69 7.32 -13.04 3.70
C GLN A 69 8.18 -13.08 4.96
#